data_AF-A0AAP8NC95-F1
#
_entry.id   AF-A0AAP8NC95-F1
#
_cell.length_a   1.000
_cell.length_b   1.000
_cell.length_c   1.000
_cell.angle_alpha   90.00
_cell.angle_beta   90.00
_cell.angle_gamma   90.00
#
_symmetry.space_group_name_H-M   'P 1'
#
loop_
_entity.id
_entity.type
_entity.pdbx_description
1 polymer ?
#
loop_
_entity_poly.entity_id
_entity_poly.type
_entity_poly.pdbx_seq_one_letter_code
_entity_poly.pdbx_strand_id
1 'polypeptide(L)'
;MFFMAFRHRESDMDRLQLLILKKQYEILALLEPKNRDHHLALKAIDRGYEFEIQTLMERASVEPVSMSECQEVRSILDMFRNLQNSLRKHAVDEELTKSALFPGFDGNEEPAHHSYALYLLEDQGLWQGLTNREGTWNSHYPTLDGYRAMLAEYQNIGGFPHSIKEVERVLAARLER
;
A
#
# COMPACT_ATOMS: atom_id res chain seq x y z
N MET A 1 -29.08 12.21 -41.52
CA MET A 1 -29.10 10.86 -42.12
C MET A 1 -27.65 10.46 -42.38
N PHE A 2 -27.14 9.46 -41.64
CA PHE A 2 -25.86 8.72 -41.78
C PHE A 2 -24.55 9.54 -41.80
N PHE A 3 -23.56 9.34 -40.92
CA PHE A 3 -22.67 8.18 -40.70
C PHE A 3 -21.87 8.50 -39.39
N MET A 4 -21.34 7.63 -38.51
CA MET A 4 -20.46 6.48 -38.69
C MET A 4 -20.26 5.74 -37.34
N ALA A 5 -20.38 4.41 -37.37
CA ALA A 5 -19.47 3.44 -36.75
C ALA A 5 -19.07 3.56 -35.25
N PHE A 6 -19.94 3.12 -34.34
CA PHE A 6 -19.51 2.46 -33.09
C PHE A 6 -20.52 1.38 -32.69
N ARG A 7 -20.66 0.37 -33.52
CA ARG A 7 -21.32 -0.89 -33.17
C ARG A 7 -20.67 -1.92 -34.05
N HIS A 8 -19.75 -2.74 -33.51
CA HIS A 8 -19.50 -4.12 -33.97
C HIS A 8 -18.29 -4.84 -33.31
N ARG A 9 -17.76 -4.42 -32.15
CA ARG A 9 -16.66 -5.19 -31.49
C ARG A 9 -16.62 -5.24 -29.95
N GLU A 10 -17.76 -5.05 -29.25
CA GLU A 10 -17.83 -5.21 -27.77
C GLU A 10 -18.50 -6.54 -27.32
N SER A 11 -19.11 -7.29 -28.23
CA SER A 11 -20.13 -8.32 -27.90
C SER A 11 -19.63 -9.58 -27.16
N ASP A 12 -18.42 -10.06 -27.42
CA ASP A 12 -18.07 -11.42 -26.99
C ASP A 12 -17.22 -11.47 -25.72
N MET A 13 -16.44 -10.41 -25.45
CA MET A 13 -15.73 -10.27 -24.17
C MET A 13 -16.73 -10.07 -23.01
N ASP A 14 -17.79 -9.28 -23.21
CA ASP A 14 -18.85 -9.06 -22.22
C ASP A 14 -19.62 -10.35 -21.91
N ARG A 15 -19.98 -11.14 -22.93
CA ARG A 15 -20.74 -12.38 -22.72
C ARG A 15 -19.91 -13.48 -22.09
N LEU A 16 -18.65 -13.62 -22.50
CA LEU A 16 -17.74 -14.60 -21.90
C LEU A 16 -17.40 -14.23 -20.44
N GLN A 17 -17.11 -12.96 -20.15
CA GLN A 17 -16.86 -12.49 -18.79
C GLN A 17 -18.10 -12.66 -17.91
N LEU A 18 -19.29 -12.34 -18.41
CA LEU A 18 -20.55 -12.55 -17.68
C LEU A 18 -20.83 -14.03 -17.42
N LEU A 19 -20.53 -14.91 -18.40
CA LEU A 19 -20.62 -16.36 -18.21
C LEU A 19 -19.64 -16.85 -17.13
N ILE A 20 -18.39 -16.38 -17.16
CA ILE A 20 -17.37 -16.70 -16.14
C ILE A 20 -17.86 -16.23 -14.77
N LEU A 21 -18.30 -14.97 -14.64
CA LEU A 21 -18.80 -14.39 -13.40
C LEU A 21 -19.98 -15.20 -12.85
N LYS A 22 -20.93 -15.56 -13.72
CA LYS A 22 -22.05 -16.44 -13.35
C LYS A 22 -21.55 -17.78 -12.80
N LYS A 23 -20.61 -18.44 -13.49
CA LYS A 23 -20.06 -19.73 -13.02
C LYS A 23 -19.31 -19.60 -11.70
N GLN A 24 -18.61 -18.50 -11.45
CA GLN A 24 -17.97 -18.23 -10.15
C GLN A 24 -19.02 -18.11 -9.04
N TYR A 25 -20.10 -17.35 -9.24
CA TYR A 25 -21.15 -17.24 -8.23
C TYR A 25 -21.97 -18.53 -8.05
N GLU A 26 -22.13 -19.36 -9.09
CA GLU A 26 -22.73 -20.70 -8.96
C GLU A 26 -21.87 -21.58 -8.03
N ILE A 27 -20.55 -21.57 -8.21
CA ILE A 27 -19.60 -22.30 -7.34
C ILE A 27 -19.65 -21.74 -5.90
N LEU A 28 -19.61 -20.43 -5.73
CA LEU A 28 -19.67 -19.78 -4.42
C LEU A 28 -20.98 -20.05 -3.68
N ALA A 29 -22.12 -20.12 -4.39
CA ALA A 29 -23.40 -20.49 -3.80
C ALA A 29 -23.45 -21.97 -3.35
N LEU A 30 -22.65 -22.85 -3.95
CA LEU A 30 -22.49 -24.23 -3.48
C LEU A 30 -21.58 -24.33 -2.26
N LEU A 31 -20.49 -23.55 -2.22
CA LEU A 31 -19.54 -23.53 -1.10
C LEU A 31 -20.14 -22.85 0.15
N GLU A 32 -20.92 -21.79 -0.04
CA GLU A 32 -21.56 -21.02 1.03
C GLU A 32 -23.07 -20.84 0.79
N PRO A 33 -23.89 -21.91 0.96
CA PRO A 33 -25.31 -21.87 0.57
C PRO A 33 -26.16 -20.84 1.30
N LYS A 34 -25.72 -20.39 2.49
CA LYS A 34 -26.43 -19.40 3.32
C LYS A 34 -26.00 -17.96 3.03
N ASN A 35 -24.96 -17.74 2.22
CA ASN A 35 -24.51 -16.40 1.87
C ASN A 35 -25.48 -15.77 0.86
N ARG A 36 -26.26 -14.79 1.33
CA ARG A 36 -27.31 -14.13 0.54
C ARG A 36 -26.74 -13.34 -0.63
N ASP A 37 -25.52 -12.82 -0.51
CA ASP A 37 -24.91 -11.96 -1.53
C ASP A 37 -24.63 -12.73 -2.82
N HIS A 38 -24.23 -14.01 -2.71
CA HIS A 38 -24.04 -14.89 -3.86
C HIS A 38 -25.34 -15.12 -4.64
N HIS A 39 -26.46 -15.35 -3.94
CA HIS A 39 -27.77 -15.56 -4.57
C HIS A 39 -28.30 -14.28 -5.23
N LEU A 40 -28.06 -13.12 -4.62
CA LEU A 40 -28.42 -11.83 -5.21
C LEU A 40 -27.59 -11.53 -6.46
N ALA A 41 -26.28 -11.81 -6.42
CA ALA A 41 -25.41 -11.67 -7.58
C ALA A 41 -25.85 -12.59 -8.74
N LEU A 42 -26.15 -13.87 -8.48
CA LEU A 42 -26.70 -14.78 -9.49
C LEU A 42 -28.00 -14.25 -10.09
N LYS A 43 -28.92 -13.78 -9.25
CA LYS A 43 -30.19 -13.21 -9.73
C LYS A 43 -29.97 -11.98 -10.58
N ALA A 44 -29.05 -11.09 -10.20
CA ALA A 44 -28.71 -9.91 -10.98
C ALA A 44 -28.17 -10.29 -12.36
N ILE A 45 -27.25 -11.26 -12.41
CA ILE A 45 -26.66 -11.75 -13.66
C ILE A 45 -27.72 -12.44 -14.54
N ASP A 46 -28.53 -13.33 -13.98
CA ASP A 46 -29.57 -14.06 -14.72
C ASP A 46 -30.68 -13.17 -15.26
N ARG A 47 -30.97 -12.06 -14.58
CA ARG A 47 -32.01 -11.11 -14.97
C ARG A 47 -31.48 -9.91 -15.76
N GLY A 48 -30.16 -9.80 -15.91
CA GLY A 48 -29.53 -8.68 -16.62
C GLY A 48 -29.72 -7.33 -15.91
N TYR A 49 -29.62 -7.29 -14.58
CA TYR A 49 -29.70 -6.03 -13.83
C TYR A 49 -28.36 -5.29 -13.91
N GLU A 50 -28.20 -4.48 -14.95
CA GLU A 50 -26.93 -3.80 -15.30
C GLU A 50 -26.32 -3.01 -14.14
N PHE A 51 -27.12 -2.24 -13.38
CA PHE A 51 -26.63 -1.47 -12.23
C PHE A 51 -26.02 -2.35 -11.13
N GLU A 52 -26.65 -3.50 -10.85
CA GLU A 52 -26.17 -4.43 -9.82
C GLU A 52 -24.89 -5.13 -10.30
N ILE A 53 -24.83 -5.53 -11.58
CA ILE A 53 -23.65 -6.13 -12.19
C ILE A 53 -22.47 -5.14 -12.17
N GLN A 54 -22.72 -3.88 -12.52
CA GLN A 54 -21.71 -2.82 -12.44
C GLN A 54 -21.22 -2.62 -11.01
N THR A 55 -22.11 -2.59 -10.02
CA THR A 55 -21.75 -2.47 -8.61
C THR A 55 -20.86 -3.63 -8.13
N LEU A 56 -21.12 -4.86 -8.60
CA LEU A 56 -20.27 -6.02 -8.30
C LEU A 56 -18.86 -5.85 -8.87
N MET A 57 -18.76 -5.35 -10.11
CA MET A 57 -17.47 -5.07 -10.76
C MET A 57 -16.71 -3.96 -10.04
N GLU A 58 -17.36 -2.86 -9.68
CA GLU A 58 -16.76 -1.75 -8.94
C GLU A 58 -16.20 -2.18 -7.58
N ARG A 59 -16.91 -3.06 -6.85
CA ARG A 59 -16.40 -3.62 -5.59
C ARG A 59 -15.18 -4.54 -5.78
N ALA A 60 -15.05 -5.17 -6.94
CA ALA A 60 -13.89 -5.99 -7.27
C ALA A 60 -12.70 -5.16 -7.78
N SER A 61 -12.96 -3.96 -8.30
CA SER A 61 -11.94 -2.99 -8.70
C SER A 61 -11.25 -2.42 -7.47
N VAL A 62 -10.09 -2.99 -7.14
CA VAL A 62 -9.18 -2.41 -6.14
C VAL A 62 -8.19 -1.51 -6.87
N GLU A 63 -8.08 -0.25 -6.47
CA GLU A 63 -7.03 0.62 -6.98
C GLU A 63 -5.68 0.05 -6.54
N PRO A 64 -4.79 -0.31 -7.48
CA PRO A 64 -3.51 -0.89 -7.12
C PRO A 64 -2.62 0.17 -6.47
N VAL A 65 -1.95 -0.19 -5.37
CA VAL A 65 -0.77 0.56 -4.94
C VAL A 65 0.30 0.40 -6.02
N SER A 66 0.77 1.51 -6.58
CA SER A 66 1.68 1.48 -7.73
C SER A 66 3.03 0.84 -7.37
N MET A 67 3.76 0.34 -8.37
CA MET A 67 5.10 -0.20 -8.17
C MET A 67 6.04 0.85 -7.56
N SER A 68 5.92 2.12 -7.97
CA SER A 68 6.70 3.23 -7.42
C SER A 68 6.44 3.45 -5.94
N GLU A 69 5.17 3.44 -5.51
CA GLU A 69 4.82 3.58 -4.09
C GLU A 69 5.32 2.39 -3.28
N CYS A 70 5.18 1.16 -3.81
CA CYS A 70 5.71 -0.04 -3.17
C CYS A 70 7.24 0.05 -2.96
N GLN A 71 7.98 0.51 -3.96
CA GLN A 71 9.43 0.69 -3.89
C GLN A 71 9.82 1.81 -2.93
N GLU A 72 9.08 2.92 -2.94
CA GLU A 72 9.29 4.05 -2.04
C GLU A 72 9.13 3.63 -0.58
N VAL A 73 8.02 2.97 -0.22
CA VAL A 73 7.80 2.44 1.15
C VAL A 73 8.95 1.53 1.57
N ARG A 74 9.34 0.57 0.74
CA ARG A 74 10.44 -0.36 1.05
C ARG A 74 11.76 0.37 1.29
N SER A 75 12.07 1.36 0.45
CA SER A 75 13.29 2.17 0.58
C SER A 75 13.29 2.98 1.89
N ILE A 76 12.14 3.54 2.27
CA ILE A 76 11.97 4.26 3.53
C ILE A 76 12.16 3.34 4.74
N LEU A 77 11.54 2.16 4.73
CA LEU A 77 11.69 1.17 5.80
C LEU A 77 13.14 0.68 5.94
N ASP A 78 13.82 0.42 4.81
CA ASP A 78 15.24 0.06 4.81
C ASP A 78 16.12 1.16 5.37
N MET A 79 15.91 2.41 4.95
CA MET A 79 16.63 3.57 5.47
C MET A 79 16.48 3.64 7.00
N PHE A 80 15.26 3.71 7.54
CA PHE A 80 15.06 3.82 8.99
C PHE A 80 15.68 2.64 9.76
N ARG A 81 15.51 1.41 9.26
CA ARG A 81 16.08 0.23 9.91
C ARG A 81 17.62 0.30 9.91
N ASN A 82 18.23 0.73 8.82
CA ASN A 82 19.69 0.81 8.71
C ASN A 82 20.26 1.93 9.58
N LEU A 83 19.58 3.08 9.69
CA LEU A 83 19.93 4.15 10.61
C LEU A 83 19.87 3.66 12.07
N GLN A 84 18.76 3.05 12.49
CA GLN A 84 18.61 2.49 13.84
C GLN A 84 19.67 1.41 14.15
N ASN A 85 19.94 0.52 13.19
CA ASN A 85 20.96 -0.52 13.36
C ASN A 85 22.38 0.05 13.46
N SER A 86 22.67 1.14 12.74
CA SER A 86 23.95 1.83 12.83
C SER A 86 24.11 2.48 14.21
N LEU A 87 23.09 3.17 14.70
CA LEU A 87 23.09 3.77 16.04
C LEU A 87 23.26 2.74 17.16
N ARG A 88 22.65 1.54 17.05
CA ARG A 88 22.83 0.44 18.02
C ARG A 88 24.28 -0.06 18.13
N LYS A 89 25.13 0.18 17.13
CA LYS A 89 26.56 -0.18 17.16
C LYS A 89 27.43 0.87 17.86
N HIS A 90 26.85 2.02 18.19
CA HIS A 90 27.54 3.15 18.82
C HIS A 90 26.91 3.47 20.17
N ALA A 91 27.70 4.01 21.10
CA ALA A 91 27.18 4.63 22.31
C ALA A 91 26.76 6.07 21.96
N VAL A 92 25.51 6.23 21.52
CA VAL A 92 24.93 7.53 21.14
C VAL A 92 23.97 8.04 22.21
N ASP A 93 23.66 9.33 22.16
CA ASP A 93 22.64 9.90 23.04
C ASP A 93 21.23 9.38 22.70
N GLU A 94 20.34 9.56 23.67
CA GLU A 94 18.95 9.12 23.58
C GLU A 94 18.14 9.93 22.56
N GLU A 95 18.49 11.19 22.34
CA GLU A 95 17.77 12.11 21.44
C GLU A 95 17.96 11.70 19.98
N LEU A 96 19.19 11.41 19.57
CA LEU A 96 19.54 10.89 18.27
C LEU A 96 18.93 9.50 18.04
N THR A 97 18.87 8.67 19.07
CA THR A 97 18.19 7.37 18.98
C THR A 97 16.69 7.56 18.74
N LYS A 98 16.05 8.52 19.41
CA LYS A 98 14.63 8.85 19.24
C LYS A 98 14.32 9.43 17.86
N SER A 99 15.18 10.29 17.31
CA SER A 99 14.96 10.88 15.98
C SER A 99 15.06 9.85 14.85
N ALA A 100 15.78 8.74 15.06
CA ALA A 100 15.84 7.60 14.15
C ALA A 100 14.65 6.63 14.25
N LEU A 101 13.72 6.82 15.20
CA LEU A 101 12.51 6.00 15.28
C LEU A 101 11.59 6.30 14.10
N PHE A 102 10.98 5.27 13.51
CA PHE A 102 10.11 5.42 12.35
C PHE A 102 8.70 5.84 12.79
N PRO A 103 8.19 7.02 12.40
CA PRO A 103 6.87 7.46 12.87
C PRO A 103 5.70 6.82 12.14
N GLY A 104 5.92 6.15 11.01
CA GLY A 104 4.85 5.64 10.17
C GLY A 104 4.50 6.58 9.02
N PHE A 105 3.34 6.35 8.43
CA PHE A 105 2.74 7.19 7.39
C PHE A 105 1.38 7.69 7.86
N ASP A 106 0.87 8.78 7.29
CA ASP A 106 -0.48 9.23 7.66
C ASP A 106 -1.54 8.34 7.01
N GLY A 107 -2.38 7.71 7.84
CA GLY A 107 -3.47 6.88 7.34
C GLY A 107 -4.52 7.64 6.51
N ASN A 108 -4.61 8.97 6.66
CA ASN A 108 -5.60 9.79 5.94
C ASN A 108 -5.04 10.42 4.66
N GLU A 109 -3.88 11.09 4.73
CA GLU A 109 -3.28 11.78 3.58
C GLU A 109 -2.31 10.89 2.78
N GLU A 110 -1.82 9.78 3.34
CA GLU A 110 -0.85 8.86 2.71
C GLU A 110 -1.36 7.39 2.70
N PRO A 111 -2.62 7.12 2.33
CA PRO A 111 -3.27 5.83 2.58
C PRO A 111 -2.61 4.65 1.85
N ALA A 112 -2.07 4.86 0.65
CA ALA A 112 -1.36 3.83 -0.12
C ALA A 112 -0.07 3.40 0.58
N HIS A 113 0.76 4.37 1.01
CA HIS A 113 2.00 4.10 1.74
C HIS A 113 1.72 3.48 3.11
N HIS A 114 0.75 4.02 3.84
CA HIS A 114 0.35 3.50 5.15
C HIS A 114 -0.14 2.04 5.06
N SER A 115 -1.11 1.77 4.17
CA SER A 115 -1.66 0.41 4.01
C SER A 115 -0.61 -0.60 3.57
N TYR A 116 0.27 -0.23 2.63
CA TYR A 116 1.34 -1.13 2.20
C TYR A 116 2.41 -1.34 3.28
N ALA A 117 2.73 -0.32 4.09
CA ALA A 117 3.64 -0.46 5.22
C ALA A 117 3.07 -1.41 6.28
N LEU A 118 1.78 -1.30 6.63
CA LEU A 118 1.11 -2.24 7.53
C LEU A 118 1.16 -3.67 7.00
N TYR A 119 0.87 -3.87 5.70
CA TYR A 119 0.99 -5.18 5.07
C TYR A 119 2.40 -5.78 5.23
N LEU A 120 3.45 -4.98 5.04
CA LEU A 120 4.83 -5.46 5.20
C LEU A 120 5.22 -5.73 6.66
N LEU A 121 4.85 -4.81 7.58
CA LEU A 121 5.32 -4.82 8.96
C LEU A 121 4.49 -5.73 9.87
N GLU A 122 3.16 -5.72 9.71
CA GLU A 122 2.24 -6.46 10.57
C GLU A 122 1.81 -7.79 9.92
N ASP A 123 1.29 -7.75 8.68
CA ASP A 123 0.75 -8.96 8.05
C ASP A 123 1.86 -9.94 7.64
N GLN A 124 2.96 -9.43 7.07
CA GLN A 124 4.10 -10.22 6.63
C GLN A 124 5.20 -10.35 7.70
N GLY A 125 5.19 -9.53 8.74
CA GLY A 125 6.20 -9.56 9.81
C GLY A 125 7.64 -9.26 9.34
N LEU A 126 7.79 -8.46 8.28
CA LEU A 126 9.09 -8.08 7.73
C LEU A 126 9.69 -6.87 8.49
N TRP A 127 10.95 -6.51 8.19
CA TRP A 127 11.71 -5.44 8.88
C TRP A 127 11.78 -5.61 10.41
N GLN A 128 11.87 -6.85 10.88
CA GLN A 128 12.07 -7.15 12.31
C GLN A 128 13.21 -6.32 12.91
N GLY A 129 12.93 -5.75 14.08
CA GLY A 129 13.85 -4.87 14.79
C GLY A 129 13.81 -3.40 14.33
N LEU A 130 12.96 -3.03 13.36
CA LEU A 130 12.56 -1.64 13.15
C LEU A 130 11.65 -1.21 14.30
N THR A 131 11.99 -0.11 14.97
CA THR A 131 11.22 0.43 16.09
C THR A 131 10.44 1.67 15.64
N ASN A 132 9.17 1.75 16.06
CA ASN A 132 8.32 2.91 15.81
C ASN A 132 8.54 4.02 16.85
N ARG A 133 8.07 5.24 16.51
CA ARG A 133 8.13 6.40 17.42
C ARG A 133 6.95 6.43 18.41
N GLU A 134 5.74 6.05 17.97
CA GLU A 134 4.49 6.31 18.70
C GLU A 134 3.78 5.04 19.22
N GLY A 135 4.42 3.87 19.11
CA GLY A 135 3.76 2.59 19.40
C GLY A 135 2.87 2.08 18.26
N THR A 136 2.66 2.89 17.22
CA THR A 136 1.85 2.60 16.02
C THR A 136 2.66 2.85 14.74
N TRP A 137 2.11 2.50 13.58
CA TRP A 137 2.65 2.85 12.26
C TRP A 137 1.88 3.97 11.55
N ASN A 138 1.00 4.66 12.29
CA ASN A 138 0.25 5.80 11.81
C ASN A 138 0.84 7.07 12.41
N SER A 139 1.41 7.93 11.57
CA SER A 139 2.03 9.18 12.03
C SER A 139 1.01 10.24 12.43
N HIS A 140 -0.23 10.16 11.94
CA HIS A 140 -1.26 11.21 12.11
C HIS A 140 -0.90 12.59 11.51
N TYR A 141 0.15 12.67 10.70
CA TYR A 141 0.55 13.85 9.92
C TYR A 141 1.35 13.44 8.67
N PRO A 142 1.30 14.19 7.56
CA PRO A 142 2.06 13.88 6.34
C PRO A 142 3.57 13.78 6.60
N THR A 143 4.21 12.76 6.05
CA THR A 143 5.63 12.44 6.30
C THR A 143 6.47 12.27 5.03
N LEU A 144 5.85 12.01 3.88
CA LEU A 144 6.54 11.60 2.66
C LEU A 144 7.56 12.61 2.16
N ASP A 145 7.26 13.91 2.22
CA ASP A 145 8.20 14.95 1.80
C ASP A 145 9.46 14.93 2.65
N GLY A 146 9.32 14.73 3.97
CA GLY A 146 10.43 14.55 4.89
C GLY A 146 11.23 13.29 4.57
N TYR A 147 10.56 12.16 4.32
CA TYR A 147 11.23 10.91 3.97
C TYR A 147 11.97 10.95 2.64
N ARG A 148 11.43 11.65 1.64
CA ARG A 148 12.08 11.86 0.34
C ARG A 148 13.35 12.68 0.48
N ALA A 149 13.32 13.73 1.31
CA ALA A 149 14.50 14.54 1.62
C ALA A 149 15.57 13.71 2.34
N MET A 150 15.17 12.89 3.31
CA MET A 150 16.07 11.94 3.98
C MET A 150 16.66 10.92 3.00
N LEU A 151 15.86 10.33 2.11
CA LEU A 151 16.32 9.36 1.11
C LEU A 151 17.36 9.96 0.16
N ALA A 152 17.20 11.22 -0.23
CA ALA A 152 18.17 11.92 -1.06
C ALA A 152 19.54 12.01 -0.36
N GLU A 153 19.59 12.31 0.94
CA GLU A 153 20.83 12.26 1.71
C GLU A 153 21.34 10.83 1.92
N TYR A 154 20.43 9.87 2.17
CA TYR A 154 20.76 8.47 2.41
C TYR A 154 21.45 7.82 1.21
N GLN A 155 21.06 8.17 -0.01
CA GLN A 155 21.70 7.68 -1.23
C GLN A 155 23.14 8.18 -1.40
N ASN A 156 23.53 9.26 -0.71
CA ASN A 156 24.86 9.85 -0.77
C ASN A 156 25.81 9.34 0.32
N ILE A 157 25.34 8.50 1.25
CA ILE A 157 26.17 7.89 2.29
C ILE A 157 26.52 6.44 1.91
N GLY A 158 27.73 6.01 2.28
CA GLY A 158 28.28 4.72 1.88
C GLY A 158 28.64 3.85 3.07
N GLY A 159 28.87 2.56 2.80
CA GLY A 159 29.26 1.59 3.83
C GLY A 159 28.12 1.25 4.80
N PHE A 160 28.30 0.17 5.55
CA PHE A 160 27.42 -0.22 6.64
C PHE A 160 28.24 -0.95 7.71
N PRO A 161 28.07 -0.65 9.01
CA PRO A 161 27.19 0.38 9.58
C PRO A 161 27.62 1.81 9.21
N HIS A 162 26.65 2.74 9.21
CA HIS A 162 26.90 4.16 8.92
C HIS A 162 27.54 4.87 10.11
N SER A 163 28.39 5.87 9.85
CA SER A 163 28.95 6.69 10.92
C SER A 163 27.88 7.59 11.55
N ILE A 164 28.09 8.00 12.80
CA ILE A 164 27.15 8.89 13.52
C ILE A 164 26.89 10.18 12.73
N LYS A 165 27.94 10.78 12.15
CA LYS A 165 27.82 12.00 11.33
C LYS A 165 26.96 11.81 10.09
N GLU A 166 27.03 10.65 9.44
CA GLU A 166 26.18 10.32 8.30
C GLU A 166 24.72 10.13 8.73
N VAL A 167 24.49 9.45 9.86
CA VAL A 167 23.15 9.28 10.43
C VAL A 167 22.54 10.63 10.78
N GLU A 168 23.26 11.49 11.49
CA GLU A 168 22.82 12.85 11.82
C GLU A 168 22.50 13.67 10.58
N ARG A 169 23.34 13.60 9.54
CA ARG A 169 23.11 14.29 8.26
C ARG A 169 21.79 13.84 7.61
N VAL A 170 21.52 12.54 7.56
CA VAL A 170 20.28 12.01 6.98
C VAL A 170 19.08 12.43 7.81
N LEU A 171 19.14 12.33 9.14
CA LEU A 171 18.03 12.70 10.03
C LEU A 171 17.76 14.21 10.00
N ALA A 172 18.78 15.05 9.87
CA ALA A 172 18.64 16.50 9.78
C ALA A 172 17.94 16.97 8.49
N ALA A 173 17.95 16.16 7.43
CA ALA A 173 17.23 16.46 6.20
C ALA A 173 15.71 16.26 6.32
N ARG A 174 15.25 15.63 7.40
CA ARG A 174 13.83 15.47 7.67
C ARG A 174 13.21 16.84 7.90
N LEU A 175 12.43 17.31 6.92
CA LEU A 175 11.62 18.51 7.07
C LEU A 175 10.49 18.21 8.06
N GLU A 176 10.62 18.63 9.31
CA GLU A 176 9.51 18.62 10.26
C GLU A 176 8.66 19.89 10.01
N ARG A 177 7.35 19.71 9.80
CA ARG A 177 6.36 20.79 9.82
C ARG A 177 5.70 20.85 11.18
#